data_AF-A0AA51GSG9-F1
#
_entry.id   AF-A0AA51GSG9-F1
#
_cell.length_a   1.000
_cell.length_b   1.000
_cell.length_c   1.000
_cell.angle_alpha   90.00
_cell.angle_beta   90.00
_cell.angle_gamma   90.00
#
_symmetry.space_group_name_H-M   'P 1'
#
loop_
_entity.id
_entity.type
_entity.pdbx_description
1 polymer ?
#
loop_
_entity_poly.entity_id
_entity_poly.type
_entity_poly.pdbx_seq_one_letter_code
_entity_poly.pdbx_strand_id
1 'polypeptide(L)'
;MEWLKEILKGLENSEDLEKKITGGIGKNFVAREDFNTLNTTKKKLEGDIVSLKADLENGNDFKKKFEDLEKKIADEKAEADRKAKEDAEEADFQNRFNGVVGENKWRDELTGKAVYGEFKAALKDEGNKGKGDSEILEALTKDKDYYVNPNKPKDMTPMGRTDFSKVTREQFGRMSYKERVSLFNENKELYESLSTE
;
A
#
# COMPACT_ATOMS: atom_id res chain seq x y z
N MET A 1 70.82 48.60 -8.10
CA MET A 1 71.77 47.52 -8.45
C MET A 1 73.21 47.95 -8.15
N GLU A 2 73.50 48.62 -7.03
CA GLU A 2 74.87 49.10 -6.77
C GLU A 2 75.84 47.95 -6.46
N TRP A 3 75.38 46.92 -5.75
CA TRP A 3 76.15 45.69 -5.50
C TRP A 3 76.64 45.00 -6.79
N LEU A 4 75.84 45.02 -7.86
CA LEU A 4 76.25 44.43 -9.15
C LEU A 4 77.32 45.29 -9.83
N LYS A 5 77.18 46.62 -9.78
CA LYS A 5 78.19 47.57 -10.28
C LYS A 5 79.50 47.46 -9.52
N GLU A 6 79.44 47.19 -8.21
CA GLU A 6 80.61 46.98 -7.37
C GLU A 6 81.35 45.67 -7.71
N ILE A 7 80.62 44.57 -7.91
CA ILE A 7 81.20 43.27 -8.32
C ILE A 7 81.82 43.33 -9.73
N LEU A 8 81.19 44.05 -10.66
CA LEU A 8 81.68 44.18 -12.04
C LEU A 8 82.75 45.29 -12.22
N LYS A 9 83.19 45.93 -11.14
CA LYS A 9 84.11 47.07 -11.18
C LYS A 9 85.51 46.64 -11.60
N GLY A 10 86.02 47.24 -12.69
CA GLY A 10 87.35 46.96 -13.23
C GLY A 10 87.41 45.83 -14.27
N LEU A 11 86.26 45.28 -14.69
CA LEU A 11 86.17 44.34 -15.82
C LEU A 11 85.85 45.07 -17.13
N GLU A 12 86.50 44.67 -18.22
CA GLU A 12 86.17 44.99 -19.62
C GLU A 12 85.54 46.38 -19.88
N ASN A 13 84.38 46.56 -20.54
CA ASN A 13 83.16 45.76 -20.80
C ASN A 13 82.10 45.64 -19.68
N SER A 14 82.39 46.10 -18.46
CA SER A 14 81.48 46.08 -17.29
C SER A 14 80.03 46.52 -17.59
N GLU A 15 79.84 47.62 -18.34
CA GLU A 15 78.50 48.14 -18.67
C GLU A 15 77.65 47.22 -19.56
N ASP A 16 78.27 46.50 -20.50
CA ASP A 16 77.55 45.58 -21.39
C ASP A 16 77.14 44.32 -20.63
N LEU A 17 77.98 43.85 -19.70
CA LEU A 17 77.64 42.79 -18.76
C LEU A 17 76.50 43.21 -17.81
N GLU A 18 76.54 44.42 -17.24
CA GLU A 18 75.44 44.94 -16.39
C GLU A 18 74.11 44.97 -17.16
N LYS A 19 74.12 45.48 -18.41
CA LYS A 19 72.93 45.54 -19.28
C LYS A 19 72.41 44.14 -19.62
N LYS A 20 73.27 43.20 -19.98
CA LYS A 20 72.90 41.80 -20.30
C LYS A 20 72.35 41.06 -19.08
N ILE A 21 72.99 41.18 -17.92
CA ILE A 21 72.55 40.54 -16.67
C ILE A 21 71.21 41.12 -16.21
N THR A 22 71.09 42.45 -16.18
CA THR A 22 69.83 43.11 -15.76
C THR A 22 68.68 42.80 -16.71
N GLY A 23 68.93 42.81 -18.03
CA GLY A 23 67.94 42.42 -19.04
C GLY A 23 67.59 40.92 -19.03
N GLY A 24 68.52 40.06 -18.60
CA GLY A 24 68.30 38.63 -18.41
C GLY A 24 67.47 38.31 -17.16
N ILE A 25 67.76 38.98 -16.03
CA ILE A 25 66.99 38.87 -14.79
C ILE A 25 65.56 39.34 -15.03
N GLY A 26 65.36 40.56 -15.55
CA GLY A 26 64.02 41.13 -15.76
C GLY A 26 63.12 40.35 -16.73
N LYS A 27 63.68 39.47 -17.58
CA LYS A 27 62.91 38.62 -18.51
C LYS A 27 62.61 37.22 -17.98
N ASN A 28 63.42 36.70 -17.07
CA ASN A 28 63.34 35.30 -16.62
C ASN A 28 63.04 35.14 -15.12
N PHE A 29 62.96 36.24 -14.37
CA PHE A 29 62.70 36.24 -12.94
C PHE A 29 61.28 36.74 -12.64
N VAL A 30 60.49 35.90 -11.97
CA VAL A 30 59.22 36.29 -11.36
C VAL A 30 59.52 36.81 -9.96
N ALA A 31 59.06 38.02 -9.60
CA ALA A 31 59.29 38.55 -8.27
C ALA A 31 58.61 37.67 -7.21
N ARG A 32 59.17 37.63 -6.00
CA ARG A 32 58.59 36.82 -4.90
C ARG A 32 57.14 37.24 -4.59
N GLU A 33 56.82 38.52 -4.74
CA GLU A 33 55.48 39.08 -4.55
C GLU A 33 54.50 38.61 -5.65
N ASP A 34 54.93 38.63 -6.91
CA ASP A 34 54.15 38.09 -8.05
C ASP A 34 53.91 36.58 -7.89
N PHE A 35 54.95 35.83 -7.49
CA PHE A 35 54.84 34.40 -7.23
C PHE A 35 53.89 34.09 -6.06
N ASN A 36 53.98 34.85 -4.97
CA ASN A 36 53.07 34.73 -3.83
C ASN A 36 51.62 35.06 -4.22
N THR A 37 51.43 36.09 -5.04
CA THR A 37 50.13 36.48 -5.59
C THR A 37 49.55 35.36 -6.45
N LEU A 38 50.32 34.85 -7.42
CA LEU A 38 49.93 33.74 -8.29
C LEU A 38 49.58 32.47 -7.49
N ASN A 39 50.38 32.12 -6.48
CA ASN A 39 50.14 30.97 -5.61
C ASN A 39 48.87 31.15 -4.76
N THR A 40 48.59 32.37 -4.30
CA THR A 40 47.37 32.70 -3.55
C THR A 40 46.12 32.61 -4.44
N THR A 41 46.18 33.19 -5.64
CA THR A 41 45.12 33.08 -6.65
C THR A 41 44.88 31.63 -7.06
N LYS A 42 45.94 30.84 -7.28
CA LYS A 42 45.85 29.41 -7.58
C LYS A 42 45.08 28.66 -6.49
N LYS A 43 45.47 28.82 -5.21
CA LYS A 43 44.78 28.18 -4.09
C LYS A 43 43.30 28.58 -3.98
N LYS A 44 42.98 29.84 -4.25
CA LYS A 44 41.58 30.30 -4.30
C LYS A 44 40.81 29.56 -5.40
N LEU A 45 41.33 29.53 -6.62
CA LEU A 45 40.68 28.85 -7.75
C LEU A 45 40.54 27.34 -7.52
N GLU A 46 41.53 26.69 -6.91
CA GLU A 46 41.43 25.27 -6.51
C GLU A 46 40.30 25.05 -5.49
N GLY A 47 40.13 25.96 -4.52
CA GLY A 47 39.00 25.95 -3.59
C GLY A 47 37.64 26.20 -4.26
N ASP A 48 37.56 27.21 -5.15
CA ASP A 48 36.35 27.53 -5.92
C ASP A 48 35.92 26.31 -6.78
N ILE A 49 36.88 25.62 -7.42
CA ILE A 49 36.63 24.40 -8.22
C ILE A 49 36.09 23.26 -7.36
N VAL A 50 36.60 23.07 -6.13
CA VAL A 50 36.09 22.04 -5.22
C VAL A 50 34.65 22.36 -4.78
N SER A 51 34.35 23.62 -4.46
CA SER A 51 32.98 24.05 -4.13
C SER A 51 32.01 23.80 -5.29
N LEU A 52 32.36 24.27 -6.49
CA LEU A 52 31.52 24.12 -7.69
C LEU A 52 31.25 22.65 -8.06
N LYS A 53 32.20 21.75 -7.79
CA LYS A 53 31.98 20.30 -7.97
C LYS A 53 30.96 19.75 -6.97
N ALA A 54 31.08 20.10 -5.70
CA ALA A 54 30.12 19.68 -4.67
C ALA A 54 28.71 20.24 -4.94
N ASP A 55 28.60 21.49 -5.36
CA ASP A 55 27.31 22.11 -5.74
C ASP A 55 26.67 21.39 -6.94
N LEU A 56 27.48 20.98 -7.94
CA LEU A 56 27.01 20.26 -9.12
C LEU A 56 26.62 18.80 -8.82
N GLU A 57 27.34 18.12 -7.93
CA GLU A 57 26.95 16.79 -7.42
C GLU A 57 25.62 16.86 -6.65
N ASN A 58 25.50 17.80 -5.70
CA ASN A 58 24.26 18.06 -4.97
C ASN A 58 23.09 18.39 -5.92
N GLY A 59 23.32 19.25 -6.93
CA GLY A 59 22.31 19.60 -7.94
C GLY A 59 21.82 18.40 -8.76
N ASN A 60 22.73 17.51 -9.15
CA ASN A 60 22.38 16.27 -9.85
C ASN A 60 21.57 15.31 -8.95
N ASP A 61 21.89 15.22 -7.66
CA ASP A 61 21.15 14.40 -6.71
C ASP A 61 19.75 14.97 -6.41
N PHE A 62 19.59 16.29 -6.33
CA PHE A 62 18.26 16.92 -6.26
C PHE A 62 17.46 16.66 -7.53
N LYS A 63 18.08 16.75 -8.72
CA LYS A 63 17.40 16.46 -9.99
C LYS A 63 16.89 15.02 -10.05
N LYS A 64 17.71 14.03 -9.70
CA LYS A 64 17.28 12.62 -9.63
C LYS A 64 16.12 12.42 -8.66
N LYS A 65 16.22 12.99 -7.44
CA LYS A 65 15.14 12.90 -6.44
C LYS A 65 13.84 13.54 -6.93
N PHE A 66 13.93 14.61 -7.72
CA PHE A 66 12.76 15.24 -8.34
C PHE A 66 12.13 14.34 -9.42
N GLU A 67 12.93 13.80 -10.33
CA GLU A 67 12.49 12.84 -11.36
C GLU A 67 11.85 11.58 -10.73
N ASP A 68 12.44 11.04 -9.65
CA ASP A 68 11.88 9.92 -8.87
C ASP A 68 10.55 10.28 -8.18
N LEU A 69 10.39 11.52 -7.69
CA LEU A 69 9.16 11.99 -7.06
C LEU A 69 8.05 12.25 -8.09
N GLU A 70 8.36 12.87 -9.23
CA GLU A 70 7.41 13.04 -10.34
C GLU A 70 6.88 11.69 -10.82
N LYS A 71 7.77 10.69 -10.96
CA LYS A 71 7.37 9.33 -11.33
C LYS A 71 6.45 8.71 -10.27
N LYS A 72 6.80 8.78 -8.98
CA LYS A 72 5.94 8.26 -7.90
C LYS A 72 4.56 8.91 -7.89
N ILE A 73 4.47 10.23 -8.06
CA ILE A 73 3.20 10.95 -8.11
C ILE A 73 2.36 10.50 -9.32
N ALA A 74 2.99 10.26 -10.47
CA ALA A 74 2.31 9.72 -11.65
C ALA A 74 1.80 8.28 -11.43
N ASP A 75 2.62 7.41 -10.85
CA ASP A 75 2.27 6.02 -10.55
C ASP A 75 1.15 5.94 -9.49
N GLU A 76 1.25 6.71 -8.39
CA GLU A 76 0.22 6.80 -7.33
C GLU A 76 -1.10 7.35 -7.86
N LYS A 77 -1.06 8.35 -8.74
CA LYS A 77 -2.28 8.88 -9.38
C LYS A 77 -2.92 7.87 -10.32
N ALA A 78 -2.13 7.17 -11.13
CA ALA A 78 -2.63 6.12 -12.01
C ALA A 78 -3.26 4.96 -11.24
N GLU A 79 -2.67 4.57 -10.10
CA GLU A 79 -3.22 3.57 -9.17
C GLU A 79 -4.53 4.05 -8.55
N ALA A 80 -4.59 5.29 -8.07
CA ALA A 80 -5.81 5.89 -7.52
C ALA A 80 -6.94 6.00 -8.55
N ASP A 81 -6.64 6.44 -9.77
CA ASP A 81 -7.60 6.53 -10.88
C ASP A 81 -8.05 5.13 -11.35
N ARG A 82 -7.18 4.11 -11.31
CA ARG A 82 -7.56 2.71 -11.60
C ARG A 82 -8.48 2.18 -10.51
N LYS A 83 -8.10 2.32 -9.25
CA LYS A 83 -8.91 1.88 -8.11
C LYS A 83 -10.27 2.56 -8.07
N ALA A 84 -10.34 3.88 -8.31
CA ALA A 84 -11.61 4.60 -8.36
C ALA A 84 -12.54 4.09 -9.48
N LYS A 85 -11.99 3.63 -10.61
CA LYS A 85 -12.76 2.97 -11.67
C LYS A 85 -13.20 1.56 -11.27
N GLU A 86 -12.30 0.76 -10.69
CA GLU A 86 -12.61 -0.59 -10.19
C GLU A 86 -13.71 -0.54 -9.12
N ASP A 87 -13.59 0.37 -8.13
CA ASP A 87 -14.59 0.60 -7.08
C ASP A 87 -15.94 1.09 -7.67
N ALA A 88 -15.92 1.92 -8.71
CA ALA A 88 -17.13 2.41 -9.39
C ALA A 88 -17.82 1.33 -10.25
N GLU A 89 -17.06 0.52 -11.00
CA GLU A 89 -17.58 -0.65 -11.73
C GLU A 89 -18.16 -1.68 -10.76
N GLU A 90 -17.45 -1.98 -9.67
CA GLU A 90 -17.92 -2.91 -8.64
C GLU A 90 -19.21 -2.40 -7.97
N ALA A 91 -19.33 -1.08 -7.72
CA ALA A 91 -20.56 -0.48 -7.24
C ALA A 91 -21.72 -0.55 -8.26
N ASP A 92 -21.47 -0.38 -9.56
CA ASP A 92 -22.50 -0.58 -10.61
C ASP A 92 -22.99 -2.03 -10.62
N PHE A 93 -22.07 -3.00 -10.66
CA PHE A 93 -22.43 -4.43 -10.61
C PHE A 93 -23.21 -4.78 -9.35
N GLN A 94 -22.79 -4.30 -8.18
CA GLN A 94 -23.47 -4.53 -6.91
C GLN A 94 -24.88 -3.92 -6.89
N ASN A 95 -25.04 -2.70 -7.40
CA ASN A 95 -26.34 -2.02 -7.48
C ASN A 95 -27.31 -2.74 -8.43
N ARG A 96 -26.82 -3.13 -9.63
CA ARG A 96 -27.59 -3.89 -10.61
C ARG A 96 -28.03 -5.24 -10.06
N PHE A 97 -27.09 -6.00 -9.47
CA PHE A 97 -27.37 -7.27 -8.82
C PHE A 97 -28.41 -7.14 -7.70
N ASN A 98 -28.21 -6.22 -6.76
CA ASN A 98 -29.17 -5.98 -5.68
C ASN A 98 -30.55 -5.58 -6.22
N GLY A 99 -30.60 -4.78 -7.30
CA GLY A 99 -31.84 -4.38 -7.96
C GLY A 99 -32.63 -5.55 -8.55
N VAL A 100 -31.96 -6.54 -9.15
CA VAL A 100 -32.63 -7.72 -9.72
C VAL A 100 -32.88 -8.85 -8.72
N VAL A 101 -32.11 -8.91 -7.63
CA VAL A 101 -32.41 -9.79 -6.48
C VAL A 101 -33.67 -9.30 -5.75
N GLY A 102 -33.83 -7.99 -5.59
CA GLY A 102 -35.01 -7.39 -4.97
C GLY A 102 -35.19 -7.84 -3.52
N GLU A 103 -36.41 -8.31 -3.18
CA GLU A 103 -36.74 -8.78 -1.83
C GLU A 103 -36.28 -10.22 -1.52
N ASN A 104 -35.71 -10.93 -2.52
CA ASN A 104 -35.29 -12.31 -2.35
C ASN A 104 -34.12 -12.41 -1.36
N LYS A 105 -34.21 -13.36 -0.42
CA LYS A 105 -33.16 -13.62 0.57
C LYS A 105 -32.36 -14.85 0.17
N TRP A 106 -31.05 -14.73 0.08
CA TRP A 106 -30.15 -15.86 -0.12
C TRP A 106 -30.22 -16.84 1.05
N ARG A 107 -30.18 -18.15 0.75
CA ARG A 107 -30.16 -19.24 1.73
C ARG A 107 -29.00 -19.09 2.72
N ASP A 108 -27.85 -18.64 2.23
CA ASP A 108 -26.65 -18.31 3.00
C ASP A 108 -25.80 -17.24 2.28
N GLU A 109 -24.89 -16.60 3.01
CA GLU A 109 -24.03 -15.51 2.51
C GLU A 109 -23.07 -15.96 1.40
N LEU A 110 -22.57 -17.20 1.47
CA LEU A 110 -21.67 -17.75 0.46
C LEU A 110 -22.37 -17.92 -0.89
N THR A 111 -23.63 -18.36 -0.88
CA THR A 111 -24.48 -18.46 -2.08
C THR A 111 -24.70 -17.09 -2.72
N GLY A 112 -25.02 -16.07 -1.93
CA GLY A 112 -25.16 -14.71 -2.44
C GLY A 112 -23.88 -14.20 -3.11
N LYS A 113 -22.71 -14.43 -2.50
CA LYS A 113 -21.40 -14.08 -3.07
C LYS A 113 -21.06 -14.88 -4.33
N ALA A 114 -21.37 -16.18 -4.36
CA ALA A 114 -21.13 -17.04 -5.51
C ALA A 114 -21.97 -16.63 -6.71
N VAL A 115 -23.29 -16.43 -6.52
CA VAL A 115 -24.20 -16.00 -7.59
C VAL A 115 -23.86 -14.58 -8.07
N TYR A 116 -23.40 -13.68 -7.19
CA TYR A 116 -22.87 -12.38 -7.59
C TYR A 116 -21.62 -12.49 -8.49
N GLY A 117 -20.70 -13.41 -8.16
CA GLY A 117 -19.55 -13.72 -9.01
C GLY A 117 -19.94 -14.26 -10.39
N GLU A 118 -20.87 -15.22 -10.44
CA GLU A 118 -21.44 -15.75 -11.68
C GLU A 118 -22.17 -14.66 -12.49
N PHE A 119 -22.91 -13.77 -11.84
CA PHE A 119 -23.61 -12.65 -12.45
C PHE A 119 -22.65 -11.64 -13.10
N LYS A 120 -21.57 -11.25 -12.40
CA LYS A 120 -20.52 -10.40 -12.97
C LYS A 120 -19.81 -11.04 -14.16
N ALA A 121 -19.59 -12.36 -14.14
CA ALA A 121 -19.03 -13.08 -15.27
C ALA A 121 -20.02 -13.11 -16.45
N ALA A 122 -21.29 -13.43 -16.20
CA ALA A 122 -22.34 -13.50 -17.21
C ALA A 122 -22.60 -12.15 -17.90
N LEU A 123 -22.48 -11.02 -17.19
CA LEU A 123 -22.56 -9.68 -17.77
C LEU A 123 -21.40 -9.33 -18.72
N LYS A 124 -20.26 -10.02 -18.61
CA LYS A 124 -19.09 -9.85 -19.48
C LYS A 124 -19.05 -10.85 -20.64
N ASP A 125 -19.97 -11.81 -20.67
CA ASP A 125 -20.09 -12.83 -21.71
C ASP A 125 -20.84 -12.26 -22.95
N GLU A 126 -20.22 -12.35 -24.13
CA GLU A 126 -20.85 -11.91 -25.38
C GLU A 126 -22.14 -12.65 -25.71
N GLY A 127 -22.31 -13.89 -25.24
CA GLY A 127 -23.54 -14.69 -25.38
C GLY A 127 -24.72 -14.19 -24.54
N ASN A 128 -24.50 -13.23 -23.63
CA ASN A 128 -25.54 -12.53 -22.88
C ASN A 128 -25.74 -11.09 -23.34
N LYS A 129 -25.02 -10.63 -24.37
CA LYS A 129 -25.13 -9.27 -24.89
C LYS A 129 -26.55 -8.97 -25.38
N GLY A 130 -27.21 -8.02 -24.72
CA GLY A 130 -28.60 -7.64 -25.00
C GLY A 130 -29.66 -8.35 -24.16
N LYS A 131 -29.29 -9.30 -23.30
CA LYS A 131 -30.18 -9.83 -22.25
C LYS A 131 -30.30 -8.83 -21.11
N GLY A 132 -31.46 -8.84 -20.44
CA GLY A 132 -31.68 -8.04 -19.23
C GLY A 132 -31.03 -8.66 -17.99
N ASP A 133 -30.66 -7.82 -17.02
CA ASP A 133 -30.07 -8.27 -15.75
C ASP A 133 -30.96 -9.31 -15.03
N SER A 134 -32.28 -9.16 -15.08
CA SER A 134 -33.23 -10.11 -14.50
C SER A 134 -33.24 -11.46 -15.22
N GLU A 135 -33.07 -11.46 -16.55
CA GLU A 135 -33.01 -12.70 -17.34
C GLU A 135 -31.71 -13.47 -17.06
N ILE A 136 -30.61 -12.74 -16.84
CA ILE A 136 -29.32 -13.29 -16.45
C ILE A 136 -29.42 -13.88 -15.03
N LEU A 137 -29.99 -13.15 -14.07
CA LEU A 137 -30.17 -13.68 -12.71
C LEU A 137 -31.13 -14.88 -12.69
N GLU A 138 -32.23 -14.86 -13.46
CA GLU A 138 -33.13 -16.01 -13.59
C GLU A 138 -32.34 -17.21 -14.13
N ALA A 139 -31.61 -17.07 -15.24
CA ALA A 139 -30.82 -18.16 -15.81
C ALA A 139 -29.77 -18.74 -14.84
N LEU A 140 -29.21 -17.92 -13.93
CA LEU A 140 -28.26 -18.37 -12.91
C LEU A 140 -28.90 -19.02 -11.68
N THR A 141 -30.17 -18.71 -11.37
CA THR A 141 -30.84 -19.11 -10.12
C THR A 141 -32.00 -20.09 -10.31
N LYS A 142 -32.50 -20.22 -11.54
CA LYS A 142 -33.59 -21.12 -11.93
C LYS A 142 -33.27 -22.58 -11.62
N ASP A 143 -34.28 -23.26 -11.07
CA ASP A 143 -34.24 -24.66 -10.62
C ASP A 143 -33.17 -24.96 -9.54
N LYS A 144 -32.60 -23.93 -8.90
CA LYS A 144 -31.63 -24.05 -7.81
C LYS A 144 -32.20 -23.53 -6.47
N ASP A 145 -31.98 -24.27 -5.39
CA ASP A 145 -32.44 -23.93 -4.02
C ASP A 145 -31.53 -22.85 -3.36
N TYR A 146 -31.33 -21.73 -4.05
CA TYR A 146 -30.41 -20.66 -3.62
C TYR A 146 -31.05 -19.62 -2.69
N TYR A 147 -32.37 -19.53 -2.66
CA TYR A 147 -33.11 -18.60 -1.81
C TYR A 147 -33.59 -19.28 -0.51
N VAL A 148 -33.89 -18.49 0.51
CA VAL A 148 -34.53 -18.99 1.74
C VAL A 148 -35.93 -19.50 1.37
N ASN A 149 -36.14 -20.81 1.53
CA ASN A 149 -37.46 -21.40 1.39
C ASN A 149 -38.42 -20.81 2.46
N PRO A 150 -39.48 -20.06 2.09
CA PRO A 150 -40.39 -19.45 3.06
C PRO A 150 -41.23 -20.49 3.82
N ASN A 151 -41.29 -21.72 3.32
CA ASN A 151 -41.92 -22.87 3.97
C ASN A 151 -40.92 -23.71 4.78
N LYS A 152 -39.69 -23.22 5.04
CA LYS A 152 -38.80 -23.82 6.05
C LYS A 152 -39.59 -23.92 7.37
N PRO A 153 -39.69 -25.11 7.99
CA PRO A 153 -40.18 -25.21 9.36
C PRO A 153 -39.32 -24.30 10.24
N LYS A 154 -39.94 -23.37 10.99
CA LYS A 154 -39.22 -22.62 12.03
C LYS A 154 -38.49 -23.63 12.91
N ASP A 155 -37.22 -23.35 13.22
CA ASP A 155 -36.46 -24.14 14.17
C ASP A 155 -37.29 -24.25 15.46
N MET A 156 -37.82 -25.46 15.70
CA MET A 156 -38.78 -25.65 16.78
C MET A 156 -38.04 -25.46 18.09
N THR A 157 -38.37 -24.39 18.81
CA THR A 157 -38.04 -24.29 20.23
C THR A 157 -38.46 -25.59 20.92
N PRO A 158 -37.60 -26.19 21.75
CA PRO A 158 -37.93 -27.42 22.47
C PRO A 158 -39.31 -27.28 23.13
N MET A 159 -40.20 -28.20 22.76
CA MET A 159 -41.63 -28.06 23.00
C MET A 159 -41.91 -28.18 24.50
N GLY A 160 -42.21 -27.04 25.13
CA GLY A 160 -42.46 -26.92 26.57
C GLY A 160 -41.18 -26.92 27.41
N ARG A 161 -40.84 -25.76 27.99
CA ARG A 161 -40.07 -25.74 29.25
C ARG A 161 -41.02 -26.13 30.38
N THR A 162 -41.25 -27.42 30.54
CA THR A 162 -41.99 -27.98 31.67
C THR A 162 -41.28 -27.58 32.94
N ASP A 163 -41.96 -26.81 33.82
CA ASP A 163 -41.41 -26.44 35.11
C ASP A 163 -41.27 -27.69 35.98
N PHE A 164 -40.06 -28.23 35.98
CA PHE A 164 -39.71 -29.45 36.69
C PHE A 164 -39.53 -29.25 38.20
N SER A 165 -39.68 -28.03 38.74
CA SER A 165 -39.37 -27.73 40.15
C SER A 165 -40.21 -28.49 41.19
N LYS A 166 -41.30 -29.16 40.78
CA LYS A 166 -42.25 -29.86 41.67
C LYS A 166 -42.81 -31.19 41.12
N VAL A 167 -42.07 -31.89 40.25
CA VAL A 167 -42.52 -33.21 39.74
C VAL A 167 -42.67 -34.21 40.89
N THR A 168 -43.87 -34.77 41.04
CA THR A 168 -44.11 -35.87 42.01
C THR A 168 -43.75 -37.22 41.42
N ARG A 169 -43.56 -38.23 42.29
CA ARG A 169 -43.22 -39.59 41.85
C ARG A 169 -44.28 -40.24 40.95
N GLU A 170 -45.55 -39.97 41.20
CA GLU A 170 -46.64 -40.41 40.29
C GLU A 170 -46.60 -39.73 38.93
N GLN A 171 -46.24 -38.43 38.89
CA GLN A 171 -46.09 -37.69 37.65
C GLN A 171 -44.88 -38.23 36.86
N PHE A 172 -43.73 -38.45 37.52
CA PHE A 172 -42.55 -39.06 36.92
C PHE A 172 -42.84 -40.45 36.32
N GLY A 173 -43.63 -41.27 37.02
CA GLY A 173 -44.11 -42.55 36.51
C GLY A 173 -44.90 -42.43 35.20
N ARG A 174 -45.63 -41.33 35.00
CA ARG A 174 -46.44 -41.05 33.79
C ARG A 174 -45.69 -40.27 32.70
N MET A 175 -44.54 -39.66 33.00
CA MET A 175 -43.71 -38.94 32.02
C MET A 175 -43.16 -39.88 30.95
N SER A 176 -43.21 -39.43 29.69
CA SER A 176 -42.59 -40.11 28.55
C SER A 176 -41.06 -40.10 28.65
N TYR A 177 -40.40 -40.98 27.90
CA TYR A 177 -38.94 -41.04 27.84
C TYR A 177 -38.31 -39.69 27.47
N LYS A 178 -38.91 -38.93 26.55
CA LYS A 178 -38.42 -37.61 26.13
C LYS A 178 -38.47 -36.60 27.28
N GLU A 179 -39.57 -36.56 28.03
CA GLU A 179 -39.73 -35.66 29.18
C GLU A 179 -38.80 -36.07 30.35
N ARG A 180 -38.58 -37.37 30.55
CA ARG A 180 -37.60 -37.90 31.51
C ARG A 180 -36.17 -37.50 31.17
N VAL A 181 -35.79 -37.51 29.89
CA VAL A 181 -34.48 -37.01 29.41
C VAL A 181 -34.36 -35.49 29.60
N SER A 182 -35.41 -34.71 29.32
CA SER A 182 -35.41 -33.27 29.64
C SER A 182 -35.22 -33.02 31.14
N LEU A 183 -35.94 -33.76 32.00
CA LEU A 183 -35.78 -33.65 33.46
C LEU A 183 -34.36 -34.02 33.92
N PHE A 184 -33.74 -35.07 33.37
CA PHE A 184 -32.34 -35.42 33.67
C PHE A 184 -31.36 -34.31 33.29
N ASN A 185 -31.58 -33.66 32.14
CA ASN A 185 -30.73 -32.56 31.65
C ASN A 185 -30.94 -31.24 32.40
N GLU A 186 -32.16 -30.95 32.87
CA GLU A 186 -32.51 -29.69 33.54
C GLU A 186 -32.41 -29.76 35.08
N ASN A 187 -32.72 -30.91 35.70
CA ASN A 187 -32.66 -31.12 37.14
C ASN A 187 -32.32 -32.60 37.46
N LYS A 188 -31.03 -32.92 37.33
CA LYS A 188 -30.48 -34.26 37.55
C LYS A 188 -30.75 -34.80 38.97
N GLU A 189 -30.65 -33.97 40.00
CA GLU A 189 -30.87 -34.40 41.40
C GLU A 189 -32.32 -34.85 41.63
N LEU A 190 -33.29 -34.11 41.07
CA LEU A 190 -34.69 -34.51 41.12
C LEU A 190 -34.95 -35.77 40.28
N TYR A 191 -34.34 -35.89 39.10
CA TYR A 191 -34.43 -37.12 38.31
C TYR A 191 -33.95 -38.35 39.11
N GLU A 192 -32.77 -38.25 39.71
CA GLU A 192 -32.16 -39.36 40.45
C GLU A 192 -33.03 -39.74 41.66
N SER A 193 -33.46 -38.78 42.47
CA SER A 193 -34.34 -39.03 43.63
C SER A 193 -35.70 -39.66 43.29
N LEU A 194 -36.27 -39.36 42.12
CA LEU A 194 -37.52 -39.97 41.64
C LEU A 194 -37.32 -41.33 40.96
N SER A 195 -36.08 -41.67 40.61
CA SER A 195 -35.70 -42.93 39.95
C SER A 195 -35.29 -44.05 40.90
N THR A 196 -34.76 -43.73 42.08
CA THR A 196 -34.44 -44.69 43.16
C THR A 196 -35.68 -45.00 44.00
N GLU A 197 -35.95 -46.29 44.30
CA GLU A 197 -37.09 -46.78 45.11
C GLU A 197 -37.32 -46.00 46.42
#